data_AF-A0A1S8AWJ3-F1
#
_entry.id   AF-A0A1S8AWJ3-F1
#
_cell.length_a   1.000
_cell.length_b   1.000
_cell.length_c   1.000
_cell.angle_alpha   90.00
_cell.angle_beta   90.00
_cell.angle_gamma   90.00
#
_symmetry.space_group_name_H-M   'P 1'
#
loop_
_entity.id
_entity.type
_entity.pdbx_description
1 polymer ?
#
loop_
_entity_poly.entity_id
_entity_poly.type
_entity_poly.pdbx_seq_one_letter_code
_entity_poly.pdbx_strand_id
1 'polypeptide(L)' 'MKPRVDPLDERVLERNYDYAQRNVRVLSLWYDCDVERMLELLAEHDIELSRNDRRQFGTWYRSLRRASC' A
#
# COMPACT_ATOMS: atom_id res chain seq x y z
N MET A 1 -23.05 -5.11 -17.55
CA MET A 1 -21.89 -5.69 -16.84
C MET A 1 -21.38 -4.65 -15.86
N LYS A 2 -21.36 -4.94 -14.55
CA LYS A 2 -20.58 -4.09 -13.63
C LYS A 2 -19.09 -4.37 -13.91
N PRO A 3 -18.22 -3.35 -14.02
CA PRO A 3 -16.79 -3.59 -14.12
C PRO A 3 -16.35 -4.35 -12.87
N ARG A 4 -15.70 -5.51 -13.05
CA ARG A 4 -15.10 -6.27 -11.96
C ARG A 4 -13.70 -5.68 -11.76
N VAL A 5 -13.62 -4.69 -10.88
CA VAL A 5 -12.35 -4.06 -10.50
C VAL A 5 -11.79 -4.88 -9.35
N ASP A 6 -10.58 -5.40 -9.51
CA ASP A 6 -9.85 -6.02 -8.41
C ASP A 6 -9.29 -4.92 -7.50
N PRO A 7 -9.70 -4.85 -6.21
CA PRO A 7 -9.19 -3.84 -5.30
C PRO A 7 -7.69 -3.98 -5.01
N LEU A 8 -7.08 -5.14 -5.28
CA LEU A 8 -5.65 -5.40 -5.11
C LEU A 8 -4.84 -5.20 -6.40
N ASP A 9 -5.48 -4.82 -7.51
CA ASP A 9 -4.74 -4.39 -8.69
C ASP A 9 -3.85 -3.18 -8.36
N GLU A 10 -2.60 -3.20 -8.82
CA GLU A 10 -1.60 -2.14 -8.58
C GLU A 10 -2.16 -0.74 -8.79
N ARG A 11 -2.87 -0.52 -9.91
CA ARG A 11 -3.37 0.82 -10.27
C ARG A 11 -4.52 1.25 -9.37
N VAL A 12 -5.29 0.29 -8.86
CA VAL A 12 -6.39 0.54 -7.91
C VAL A 12 -5.82 0.83 -6.54
N LEU A 13 -4.84 0.03 -6.11
CA LEU A 13 -4.17 0.18 -4.83
C LEU A 13 -3.43 1.51 -4.73
N GLU A 14 -2.65 1.89 -5.76
CA GLU A 14 -1.95 3.19 -5.80
C GLU A 14 -2.94 4.36 -5.76
N ARG A 15 -4.01 4.28 -6.55
CA ARG A 15 -5.05 5.33 -6.58
C ARG A 15 -5.78 5.45 -5.24
N ASN A 16 -6.07 4.34 -4.59
CA ASN A 16 -6.69 4.34 -3.27
C ASN A 16 -5.72 4.87 -2.21
N TYR A 17 -4.43 4.60 -2.34
CA TYR A 17 -3.41 5.20 -1.48
C TYR A 17 -3.37 6.72 -1.63
N ASP A 18 -3.45 7.24 -2.87
CA ASP A 18 -3.56 8.68 -3.12
C ASP A 18 -4.86 9.27 -2.53
N TYR A 19 -5.99 8.58 -2.66
CA TYR A 19 -7.26 8.99 -2.03
C TYR A 19 -7.19 8.97 -0.50
N ALA A 20 -6.42 8.06 0.09
CA ALA A 20 -6.08 8.05 1.51
C ALA A 20 -5.05 9.13 1.89
N GLN A 21 -4.78 10.10 1.01
CA GLN A 21 -3.79 11.17 1.17
C GLN A 21 -2.37 10.62 1.41
N ARG A 22 -2.07 9.47 0.82
CA ARG A 22 -0.84 8.69 1.00
C ARG A 22 -0.51 8.41 2.47
N ASN A 23 -1.52 7.98 3.22
CA ASN A 23 -1.43 7.54 4.60
C ASN A 23 -1.81 6.05 4.73
N VAL A 24 -0.82 5.21 5.03
CA VAL A 24 -0.99 3.76 5.10
C VAL A 24 -1.95 3.31 6.20
N ARG A 25 -2.09 4.08 7.29
CA ARG A 25 -3.03 3.79 8.37
C ARG A 25 -4.48 4.02 7.94
N VAL A 26 -4.72 5.04 7.12
CA VAL A 26 -6.05 5.28 6.55
C VAL A 26 -6.37 4.21 5.51
N LEU A 27 -5.41 3.88 4.66
CA LEU A 27 -5.60 2.87 3.61
C LEU A 27 -5.88 1.47 4.19
N SER A 28 -5.13 1.06 5.22
CA SER A 28 -5.34 -0.23 5.91
C SER A 28 -6.74 -0.35 6.51
N LEU A 29 -7.27 0.74 7.08
CA LEU A 29 -8.67 0.77 7.56
C LEU A 29 -9.69 0.58 6.42
N TRP A 30 -9.44 1.14 5.23
CA TRP A 30 -10.35 0.98 4.08
C TRP A 30 -10.35 -0.44 3.52
N TYR A 31 -9.21 -1.12 3.61
CA TYR A 31 -9.02 -2.50 3.14
C TYR A 31 -9.29 -3.54 4.23
N ASP A 32 -9.69 -3.10 5.44
CA ASP A 32 -9.93 -3.93 6.61
C ASP A 32 -8.76 -4.89 6.91
N CYS A 33 -7.54 -4.37 6.87
CA CYS A 33 -6.32 -5.10 7.20
C CYS A 33 -5.45 -4.30 8.17
N ASP A 34 -4.40 -4.93 8.69
CA ASP A 34 -3.41 -4.22 9.50
C ASP A 34 -2.43 -3.41 8.63
N VAL A 35 -1.68 -2.53 9.30
CA VAL A 35 -0.68 -1.68 8.62
C VAL A 35 0.44 -2.51 8.02
N GLU A 36 0.82 -3.62 8.67
CA GLU A 36 1.88 -4.51 8.17
C GLU A 36 1.47 -5.16 6.85
N ARG A 37 0.26 -5.73 6.76
CA ARG A 37 -0.24 -6.32 5.52
C ARG A 37 -0.41 -5.28 4.42
N MET A 38 -0.83 -4.07 4.76
CA MET A 38 -0.90 -3.00 3.76
C MET A 38 0.49 -2.59 3.24
N LEU A 39 1.50 -2.54 4.10
CA LEU A 39 2.88 -2.28 3.67
C LEU A 39 3.42 -3.40 2.78
N GLU A 40 3.07 -4.67 3.05
CA GLU A 40 3.39 -5.79 2.17
C GLU A 40 2.77 -5.63 0.79
N LEU A 41 1.46 -5.34 0.72
CA LEU A 41 0.77 -5.13 -0.55
C LEU A 41 1.38 -3.98 -1.37
N LEU A 42 1.67 -2.84 -0.72
CA LEU A 42 2.34 -1.73 -1.41
C LEU A 42 3.72 -2.15 -1.92
N ALA A 43 4.47 -2.95 -1.15
CA ALA A 43 5.81 -3.41 -1.53
C ALA A 43 5.79 -4.44 -2.66
N GLU A 44 4.84 -5.38 -2.64
CA GLU A 44 4.60 -6.38 -3.69
C GLU A 44 4.32 -5.70 -5.04
N HIS A 45 3.64 -4.55 -5.03
CA HIS A 45 3.28 -3.76 -6.21
C HIS A 45 4.25 -2.61 -6.53
N ASP A 46 5.41 -2.53 -5.86
CA ASP A 46 6.40 -1.44 -6.01
C ASP A 46 5.82 0.00 -5.89
N ILE A 47 4.82 0.19 -5.03
CA ILE A 47 4.22 1.50 -4.83
C ILE A 47 5.08 2.31 -3.86
N GLU A 48 5.55 3.50 -4.24
CA GLU A 48 6.41 4.28 -3.35
C GLU A 48 5.67 4.80 -2.10
N LEU A 49 6.27 4.64 -0.91
CA LEU A 49 5.76 5.30 0.29
C LEU A 49 5.93 6.82 0.21
N SER A 50 4.92 7.54 0.73
CA SER A 50 5.02 8.98 1.00
C SER A 50 6.19 9.30 1.93
N ARG A 51 6.63 10.57 1.95
CA ARG A 51 7.71 10.99 2.85
C ARG A 51 7.40 10.71 4.33
N ASN A 52 6.14 10.88 4.74
CA ASN A 52 5.72 10.63 6.11
C ASN A 52 5.73 9.14 6.45
N ASP A 53 5.12 8.31 5.59
CA ASP A 53 5.07 6.87 5.82
C ASP A 53 6.47 6.26 5.72
N ARG A 54 7.32 6.76 4.82
CA ARG A 54 8.74 6.38 4.74
C ARG A 54 9.51 6.73 6.01
N ARG A 55 9.18 7.84 6.68
CA ARG A 55 9.82 8.20 7.97
C ARG A 55 9.43 7.22 9.08
N GLN A 56 8.19 6.73 9.08
CA GLN A 56 7.70 5.80 10.11
C GLN A 56 8.07 4.33 9.81
N PHE A 57 7.93 3.91 8.55
CA PHE A 57 7.95 2.50 8.15
C PHE A 57 9.04 2.16 7.12
N GLY A 58 9.80 3.15 6.63
CA GLY A 58 10.69 2.97 5.49
C GLY A 58 11.78 1.92 5.65
N THR A 59 12.24 1.65 6.89
CA THR A 59 13.19 0.56 7.14
C THR A 59 12.55 -0.80 6.92
N TRP A 60 11.38 -1.05 7.52
CA TRP A 60 10.61 -2.27 7.32
C TRP A 60 10.21 -2.45 5.86
N TYR A 61 9.68 -1.39 5.26
CA TYR A 61 9.23 -1.38 3.87
C TYR A 61 10.32 -1.78 2.86
N ARG A 62 11.56 -1.30 3.06
CA ARG A 62 12.69 -1.70 2.21
C ARG A 62 13.06 -3.17 2.35
N SER A 63 12.89 -3.74 3.55
CA SER A 63 13.12 -5.18 3.76
C SER A 63 12.06 -5.99 3.04
N LEU A 64 10.78 -5.60 3.11
CA LEU A 64 9.68 -6.24 2.37
C LEU A 64 9.93 -6.21 0.87
N ARG A 65 10.23 -5.04 0.30
CA ARG A 65 10.53 -4.91 -1.14
C ARG A 65 11.67 -5.81 -1.63
N ARG A 66 12.67 -6.06 -0.78
CA ARG A 66 13.78 -6.97 -1.13
C ARG A 66 13.38 -8.43 -1.10
N ALA A 67 12.40 -8.80 -0.28
CA ALA A 67 11.91 -10.16 -0.16
C ALA A 67 10.89 -10.51 -1.27
N SER A 68 10.22 -9.51 -1.83
CA SER A 68 9.28 -9.67 -2.94
C SER A 68 9.93 -9.72 -4.34
N CYS A 69 11.27 -9.60 -4.41
CA CYS A 69 12.07 -9.72 -5.64
C CYS A 69 12.50 -11.16 -5.95
#